data_AF-A0A529LRB5-F1
#
_entry.id   AF-A0A529LRB5-F1
#
_cell.length_a   1.000
_cell.length_b   1.000
_cell.length_c   1.000
_cell.angle_alpha   90.00
_cell.angle_beta   90.00
_cell.angle_gamma   90.00
#
_symmetry.space_group_name_H-M   'P 1'
#
loop_
_entity.id
_entity.type
_entity.pdbx_description
1 polymer ?
#
loop_
_entity_poly.entity_id
_entity_poly.type
_entity_poly.pdbx_seq_one_letter_code
_entity_poly.pdbx_strand_id
1 'polypeptide(L)'
;GIFVADSREEGASLTYYAKTGSIVEKGDEKVLKMNDGVINRKSVTGDLSVIRFTSYAFDMSAFLSAANDITLLPKDRTTAYLLNPDPNDKMFQREPGSYRAELNQRFAE
;
A
#
# COMPACT_ATOMS: atom_id res chain seq x y z
N GLY A 1 -11.10 -3.06 11.36
CA GLY A 1 -11.44 -1.82 10.64
C GLY A 1 -10.60 -1.75 9.38
N ILE A 2 -11.20 -1.32 8.28
CA ILE A 2 -10.57 -1.20 6.96
C ILE A 2 -10.68 0.26 6.50
N PHE A 3 -9.61 0.77 5.93
CA PHE A 3 -9.54 2.11 5.33
C PHE A 3 -8.93 2.00 3.93
N VAL A 4 -9.58 2.58 2.93
CA VAL A 4 -9.07 2.66 1.56
C VAL A 4 -9.23 4.09 1.07
N ALA A 5 -8.14 4.68 0.60
CA ALA A 5 -8.15 5.97 -0.07
C ALA A 5 -7.93 5.75 -1.56
N ASP A 6 -8.84 6.25 -2.38
CA ASP A 6 -8.80 6.17 -3.83
C ASP A 6 -8.74 7.58 -4.42
N SER A 7 -7.66 7.84 -5.13
CA SER A 7 -7.37 9.11 -5.81
C SER A 7 -7.08 8.90 -7.31
N ARG A 8 -7.70 7.87 -7.92
CA ARG A 8 -7.50 7.56 -9.35
C ARG A 8 -8.09 8.61 -10.28
N GLU A 9 -9.18 9.28 -9.88
CA GLU A 9 -9.80 10.36 -10.64
C GLU A 9 -9.28 11.72 -10.17
N GLU A 10 -8.73 12.50 -11.10
CA GLU A 10 -8.30 13.87 -10.82
C GLU A 10 -9.52 14.71 -10.38
N GLY A 11 -9.44 15.26 -9.17
CA GLY A 11 -10.49 16.10 -8.61
C GLY A 11 -11.58 15.38 -7.81
N ALA A 12 -11.57 14.05 -7.73
CA ALA A 12 -12.43 13.29 -6.83
C ALA A 12 -11.59 12.51 -5.82
N SER A 13 -11.81 12.76 -4.53
CA SER A 13 -11.19 11.95 -3.47
C SER A 13 -12.25 11.07 -2.85
N LEU A 14 -12.11 9.76 -3.02
CA LEU A 14 -12.98 8.76 -2.40
C LEU A 14 -12.25 8.10 -1.24
N THR A 15 -12.92 8.00 -0.11
CA THR A 15 -12.41 7.30 1.07
C THR A 15 -13.45 6.31 1.55
N TYR A 16 -13.04 5.05 1.67
CA TYR A 16 -13.87 3.94 2.12
C TYR A 16 -13.45 3.56 3.53
N TYR A 17 -14.40 3.48 4.45
CA TYR A 17 -14.17 2.98 5.80
C TYR A 17 -15.17 1.87 6.10
N ALA A 18 -14.71 0.76 6.67
CA ALA A 18 -15.59 -0.35 7.07
C ALA A 18 -15.17 -0.99 8.38
N LYS A 19 -16.13 -1.56 9.11
CA LYS A 19 -15.85 -2.30 10.34
C LYS A 19 -15.07 -3.57 10.06
N THR A 20 -15.57 -4.35 9.10
CA THR A 20 -15.00 -5.65 8.73
C THR A 20 -14.85 -5.77 7.22
N GLY A 21 -14.01 -6.70 6.80
CA GLY A 21 -14.00 -7.13 5.41
C GLY A 21 -13.19 -8.40 5.22
N SER A 22 -13.39 -9.03 4.08
CA SER A 22 -12.78 -10.29 3.69
C SER A 22 -12.33 -10.20 2.24
N ILE A 23 -11.14 -10.69 1.96
CA ILE A 23 -10.65 -10.81 0.58
C ILE A 23 -11.24 -12.09 -0.01
N VAL A 24 -11.83 -11.96 -1.19
CA VAL A 24 -12.32 -13.08 -2.01
C VAL A 24 -11.45 -13.12 -3.25
N GLU A 25 -10.80 -14.25 -3.47
CA GLU A 25 -9.93 -14.48 -4.63
C GLU A 25 -10.59 -15.50 -5.56
N LYS A 26 -10.76 -15.15 -6.84
CA LYS A 26 -11.29 -16.04 -7.87
C LYS A 26 -10.48 -15.89 -9.15
N GLY A 27 -9.47 -16.74 -9.31
CA GLY A 27 -8.48 -16.58 -10.38
C GLY A 27 -7.64 -15.31 -10.15
N ASP A 28 -7.54 -14.45 -11.16
CA ASP A 28 -6.81 -13.19 -11.08
C ASP A 28 -7.63 -12.03 -10.47
N GLU A 29 -8.93 -12.22 -10.26
CA GLU A 29 -9.77 -11.23 -9.59
C GLU A 29 -9.62 -11.34 -8.07
N LYS A 30 -9.11 -10.27 -7.45
CA LYS A 30 -9.12 -10.10 -5.99
C LYS A 30 -10.07 -8.98 -5.62
N VAL A 31 -11.09 -9.33 -4.84
CA VAL A 31 -12.12 -8.39 -4.40
C VAL A 31 -12.11 -8.32 -2.88
N LEU A 32 -12.06 -7.10 -2.34
CA LEU A 32 -12.26 -6.85 -0.92
C LEU A 32 -13.75 -6.62 -0.65
N LYS A 33 -14.40 -7.61 -0.04
CA LYS A 33 -15.77 -7.46 0.46
C LYS A 33 -15.73 -6.74 1.81
N MET A 34 -16.27 -5.53 1.86
CA MET A 34 -16.35 -4.68 3.05
C MET A 34 -17.77 -4.72 3.62
N ASN A 35 -17.92 -4.83 4.94
CA ASN A 35 -19.23 -4.79 5.60
C ASN A 35 -19.31 -3.69 6.67
N ASP A 36 -20.51 -3.13 6.81
CA ASP A 36 -20.85 -2.02 7.72
C ASP A 36 -19.88 -0.86 7.60
N GLY A 37 -20.01 -0.10 6.52
CA GLY A 37 -19.07 0.97 6.20
C GLY A 37 -19.70 2.23 5.64
N VAL A 38 -18.83 3.19 5.35
CA VAL A 38 -19.14 4.48 4.75
C VAL A 38 -18.18 4.79 3.62
N ILE A 39 -18.71 5.42 2.58
CA ILE A 39 -17.94 6.02 1.49
C ILE A 39 -18.06 7.53 1.66
N ASN A 40 -16.92 8.18 1.81
CA ASN A 40 -16.79 9.62 1.80
C ASN A 40 -16.33 10.04 0.41
N ARG A 41 -17.13 10.83 -0.30
CA ARG A 41 -16.78 11.41 -1.60
C ARG A 41 -16.62 12.90 -1.43
N LYS A 42 -15.42 13.40 -1.70
CA LYS A 42 -15.13 14.83 -1.77
C LYS A 42 -15.07 15.27 -3.22
N SER A 43 -15.91 16.24 -3.59
CA SER A 43 -15.87 16.85 -4.93
C SER A 43 -14.75 17.90 -5.04
N VAL A 44 -14.43 18.30 -6.27
CA VAL A 44 -13.50 19.42 -6.56
C VAL A 44 -13.93 20.71 -5.87
N THR A 45 -15.24 20.94 -5.78
CA THR A 45 -15.85 22.12 -5.17
C THR A 45 -15.85 22.11 -3.64
N GLY A 46 -15.43 20.99 -3.02
CA GLY A 46 -15.30 20.84 -1.57
C GLY A 46 -16.51 20.22 -0.88
N ASP A 47 -17.56 19.83 -1.63
CA ASP A 47 -18.73 19.17 -1.09
C ASP A 47 -18.37 17.76 -0.62
N LEU A 48 -18.80 17.40 0.60
CA LEU A 48 -18.61 16.09 1.18
C LEU A 48 -19.92 15.31 1.17
N SER A 49 -19.97 14.22 0.41
CA SER A 49 -21.08 13.25 0.43
C SER A 49 -20.68 12.01 1.20
N VAL A 50 -21.54 11.56 2.12
CA VAL A 50 -21.32 10.35 2.93
C VAL A 50 -22.39 9.32 2.60
N ILE A 51 -21.97 8.16 2.12
CA ILE A 51 -22.85 7.05 1.73
C ILE A 51 -22.61 5.88 2.69
N ARG A 52 -23.64 5.47 3.43
CA ARG A 52 -23.59 4.28 4.29
C ARG A 52 -23.90 3.04 3.48
N PHE A 53 -23.18 1.96 3.71
CA PHE A 53 -23.42 0.66 3.07
C PHE A 53 -23.35 -0.48 4.08
N THR A 54 -24.19 -1.49 3.87
CA THR A 54 -24.12 -2.75 4.62
C THR A 54 -23.06 -3.67 4.05
N SER A 55 -22.94 -3.76 2.72
CA SER A 55 -21.93 -4.54 2.01
C SER A 55 -21.47 -3.79 0.77
N TYR A 56 -20.16 -3.73 0.55
CA TYR A 56 -19.53 -3.14 -0.63
C TYR A 56 -18.40 -4.04 -1.14
N ALA A 57 -18.31 -4.21 -2.45
CA ALA A 57 -17.23 -4.95 -3.09
C ALA A 57 -16.25 -3.97 -3.72
N PHE A 58 -15.02 -3.94 -3.21
CA PHE A 58 -13.96 -3.09 -3.72
C PHE A 58 -13.00 -3.93 -4.57
N ASP A 59 -12.81 -3.54 -5.83
CA ASP A 59 -11.86 -4.20 -6.72
C ASP A 59 -10.43 -3.82 -6.35
N MET A 60 -9.61 -4.81 -6.01
CA MET A 60 -8.22 -4.61 -5.63
C MET A 60 -7.24 -4.68 -6.81
N SER A 61 -7.71 -4.94 -8.03
CA SER A 61 -6.86 -5.10 -9.23
C SER A 61 -5.84 -3.97 -9.40
N ALA A 62 -6.27 -2.72 -9.18
CA ALA A 62 -5.42 -1.52 -9.26
C ALA A 62 -4.35 -1.42 -8.14
N PHE A 63 -4.51 -2.14 -7.03
CA PHE A 63 -3.58 -2.14 -5.91
C PHE A 63 -2.59 -3.30 -5.97
N LEU A 64 -2.89 -4.37 -6.72
CA LEU A 64 -2.00 -5.53 -6.85
C LEU A 64 -0.71 -5.20 -7.61
N SER A 65 -0.79 -4.33 -8.62
CA SER A 65 0.39 -3.87 -9.36
C SER A 65 1.34 -3.05 -8.49
N ALA A 66 0.81 -2.24 -7.56
CA ALA A 66 1.61 -1.47 -6.60
C ALA A 66 2.13 -2.32 -5.43
N ALA A 67 1.38 -3.34 -5.00
CA ALA A 67 1.79 -4.23 -3.92
C ALA A 67 2.95 -5.18 -4.32
N ASN A 68 3.18 -5.39 -5.62
CA ASN A 68 4.23 -6.28 -6.11
C ASN A 68 5.64 -5.68 -6.04
N ASP A 69 5.77 -4.35 -5.89
CA ASP A 69 7.04 -3.67 -5.67
C ASP A 69 7.26 -3.45 -4.15
N ILE A 70 7.41 -4.55 -3.40
CA ILE A 70 7.85 -4.48 -2.00
C ILE A 70 9.28 -3.94 -1.98
N THR A 71 9.42 -2.63 -1.74
CA THR A 71 10.71 -1.97 -1.60
C THR A 71 11.16 -2.10 -0.15
N LEU A 72 12.07 -3.02 0.12
CA LEU A 72 12.67 -3.19 1.44
C LEU A 72 13.78 -2.16 1.65
N LEU A 73 13.72 -1.42 2.75
CA LEU A 73 14.77 -0.48 3.14
C LEU A 73 15.99 -1.25 3.67
N PRO A 74 17.19 -0.65 3.70
CA PRO A 74 18.38 -1.30 4.23
C PRO A 74 18.19 -1.91 5.62
N LYS A 75 17.49 -1.20 6.52
CA LYS A 75 17.15 -1.68 7.87
C LYS A 75 16.25 -2.93 7.89
N ASP A 76 15.41 -3.09 6.86
CA ASP A 76 14.51 -4.25 6.71
C ASP A 76 15.23 -5.43 6.04
N ARG A 77 16.47 -5.25 5.59
CA ARG A 77 17.32 -6.29 5.02
C ARG A 77 18.14 -7.01 6.09
N THR A 78 18.51 -8.25 5.78
CA THR A 78 19.42 -9.04 6.62
C THR A 78 20.85 -8.51 6.55
N THR A 79 21.64 -8.69 7.61
CA THR A 79 23.04 -8.21 7.62
C THR A 79 23.88 -8.86 6.51
N ALA A 80 23.60 -10.13 6.19
CA ALA A 80 24.22 -10.83 5.07
C ALA A 80 23.91 -10.17 3.72
N TYR A 81 22.68 -9.68 3.52
CA TYR A 81 22.31 -8.96 2.30
C TYR A 81 23.02 -7.61 2.19
N LEU A 82 23.22 -6.90 3.31
CA LEU A 82 23.94 -5.62 3.31
C LEU A 82 25.42 -5.78 2.93
N LEU A 83 26.03 -6.93 3.20
CA LEU A 83 27.41 -7.24 2.80
C LEU A 83 27.55 -7.47 1.28
N ASN A 84 26.49 -8.01 0.64
CA ASN A 84 26.48 -8.29 -0.79
C ASN A 84 25.07 -8.05 -1.38
N PRO A 85 24.67 -6.78 -1.59
CA PRO A 85 23.37 -6.45 -2.15
C PRO A 85 23.30 -6.80 -3.64
N ASP A 86 22.11 -7.16 -4.12
CA ASP A 86 21.90 -7.39 -5.55
C ASP A 86 22.12 -6.08 -6.34
N PRO A 87 22.99 -6.05 -7.36
CA PRO A 87 23.18 -4.88 -8.22
C PRO A 87 21.89 -4.39 -8.90
N ASN A 88 20.87 -5.24 -9.03
CA ASN A 88 19.58 -4.92 -9.62
C ASN A 88 18.53 -4.45 -8.59
N ASP A 89 18.87 -4.38 -7.31
CA ASP A 89 17.98 -3.82 -6.30
C ASP A 89 17.78 -2.32 -6.56
N LYS A 90 16.53 -1.94 -6.86
CA LYS A 90 16.13 -0.55 -7.15
C LYS A 90 16.57 0.42 -6.04
N MET A 91 16.48 0.01 -4.78
CA MET A 91 16.85 0.83 -3.63
C MET A 91 18.37 0.92 -3.48
N PHE A 92 19.10 -0.17 -3.78
CA PHE A 92 20.57 -0.15 -3.80
C PHE A 92 21.12 0.73 -4.93
N GLN A 93 20.53 0.66 -6.12
CA GLN A 93 20.90 1.53 -7.25
C GLN A 93 20.61 3.01 -6.96
N ARG A 94 19.50 3.30 -6.28
CA ARG A 94 19.10 4.66 -5.93
C ARG A 94 19.98 5.27 -4.85
N GLU A 95 20.30 4.50 -3.81
CA GLU A 95 21.01 5.02 -2.63
C GLU A 95 21.98 3.98 -2.03
N PRO A 96 23.09 3.67 -2.71
CA PRO A 96 24.02 2.63 -2.26
C PRO A 96 24.72 2.98 -0.93
N GLY A 97 24.83 4.27 -0.60
CA GLY A 97 25.42 4.73 0.66
C GLY A 97 24.61 4.30 1.89
N SER A 98 23.28 4.22 1.77
CA SER A 98 22.38 3.84 2.87
C SER A 98 22.63 2.41 3.37
N TYR A 99 23.00 1.50 2.46
CA TYR A 99 23.34 0.11 2.78
C TYR A 99 24.63 0.00 3.60
N ARG A 100 25.65 0.80 3.24
CA ARG A 100 26.92 0.86 3.97
C ARG A 100 26.75 1.53 5.33
N ALA A 101 25.92 2.57 5.41
CA ALA A 101 25.61 3.25 6.65
C ALA A 101 24.90 2.32 7.66
N GLU A 102 23.88 1.59 7.20
CA GLU A 102 23.18 0.58 8.01
C GLU A 102 24.13 -0.53 8.48
N LEU A 103 24.99 -1.04 7.59
CA LEU A 103 25.99 -2.05 7.94
C LEU A 103 26.95 -1.54 9.04
N ASN A 104 27.46 -0.32 8.88
CA ASN A 104 28.34 0.29 9.87
C ASN A 104 27.63 0.50 11.20
N GLN A 105 26.37 0.92 11.19
CA GLN A 105 25.56 1.07 12.40
C GLN A 105 25.44 -0.27 13.14
N ARG A 106 25.17 -1.38 12.44
CA ARG A 106 25.08 -2.72 13.05
C ARG A 106 26.39 -3.22 13.65
N PHE A 107 27.54 -2.77 13.14
CA PHE A 107 28.85 -3.14 13.69
C PHE A 107 29.35 -2.21 14.78
N ALA A 108 28.72 -1.03 14.94
CA ALA A 108 29.07 -0.05 15.96
C ALA A 108 28.24 -0.20 17.25
N GLU A 109 27.14 -0.96 17.20
CA GLU A 109 26.40 -1.45 18.38
C GLU A 109 27.10 -2.68 19.01
#